data_AF-A0A1G2HT61-F1
#
_entry.id   AF-A0A1G2HT61-F1
#
_cell.length_a   1.000
_cell.length_b   1.000
_cell.length_c   1.000
_cell.angle_alpha   90.00
_cell.angle_beta   90.00
_cell.angle_gamma   90.00
#
_symmetry.space_group_name_H-M   'P 1'
#
loop_
_entity.id
_entity.type
_entity.pdbx_description
1 polymer ?
#
loop_
_entity_poly.entity_id
_entity_poly.type
_entity_poly.pdbx_seq_one_letter_code
_entity_poly.pdbx_strand_id
1 'polypeptide(L)'
;MKTKFLIFVAILAVSLTSVITYQTIQALVLEDVQYPVEELGSCQSEADCKKYCANPDNADRCLDFAVREGLMSSQEVDIARKFLKGEIEGPGGCTDKATCQDYCNDINRADECIAFAEENNLLPPSELQEFKKVQAAIKRGVKPPACKNKEECEVYCEEPDHMEECVNFGVEAGFLSGKEKEDAQKMLQAIKRGVKPPACRGRAQCEEFCSEPENMEQCMAFALEAGFMSEGERENAQKMVEALKRGVKPLPCKGKETCEAYCSAEEHLEECFTFAQAAGFMTAQEAQMARKTGGKGPGNCKGKEECEGFCQDPANQETCMNFAKEHGLISKEDARMMEEGGREFSRGMEQASPEVLSCLEGKVGSEMAEKIKQGAQPTREIGEVLKECFSQMQGQQMRGQEGEGSRPMPPEGFGGCNSPEECEKFMMPGQEIRPEMMGQPDPEQMRSFEQMAPEEYKQQYGDQYRQQMEEQQRQQYEQQPTQEQQLQLGEPYQEPARQEETKESQPTGFKFGSGQLLGALVYTFFDLLFGK
;
A
#
# COMPACT_ATOMS: atom_id res chain seq x y z
N MET A 1 -23.47 11.86 -61.18
CA MET A 1 -22.12 11.30 -60.89
C MET A 1 -21.00 12.35 -60.81
N LYS A 2 -21.14 13.58 -61.32
CA LYS A 2 -20.07 14.60 -61.23
C LYS A 2 -20.07 15.43 -59.93
N THR A 3 -21.20 15.52 -59.23
CA THR A 3 -21.31 16.31 -57.97
C THR A 3 -20.87 15.55 -56.72
N LYS A 4 -20.87 14.22 -56.74
CA LYS A 4 -20.38 13.38 -55.61
C LYS A 4 -18.85 13.23 -55.61
N PHE A 5 -18.19 13.45 -56.75
CA PHE A 5 -16.73 13.40 -56.87
C PHE A 5 -16.06 14.67 -56.31
N LEU A 6 -16.72 15.83 -56.43
CA LEU A 6 -16.18 17.11 -55.93
C LEU A 6 -16.24 17.25 -54.40
N ILE A 7 -17.20 16.60 -53.73
CA ILE A 7 -17.30 16.61 -52.27
C ILE A 7 -16.22 15.71 -51.64
N PHE A 8 -15.87 14.59 -52.30
CA PHE A 8 -14.79 13.71 -51.85
C PHE A 8 -13.40 14.35 -51.99
N VAL A 9 -13.18 15.17 -53.03
CA VAL A 9 -11.90 15.88 -53.22
C VAL A 9 -11.76 17.07 -52.25
N ALA A 10 -12.86 17.70 -51.82
CA ALA A 10 -12.83 18.76 -50.83
C ALA A 10 -12.57 18.26 -49.40
N ILE A 11 -13.02 17.04 -49.05
CA ILE A 11 -12.75 16.44 -47.73
C ILE A 11 -11.30 15.92 -47.65
N LEU A 12 -10.72 15.44 -48.76
CA LEU A 12 -9.31 15.03 -48.82
C LEU A 12 -8.32 16.21 -48.83
N ALA A 13 -8.76 17.41 -49.19
CA ALA A 13 -7.92 18.61 -49.17
C ALA A 13 -7.90 19.33 -47.81
N VAL A 14 -8.83 19.01 -46.89
CA VAL A 14 -8.80 19.50 -45.49
C VAL A 14 -8.08 18.51 -44.57
N SER A 15 -7.85 17.26 -45.00
CA SER A 15 -6.99 16.30 -44.28
C SER A 15 -5.48 16.46 -44.56
N LEU A 16 -5.04 17.51 -45.27
CA LEU A 16 -3.64 17.72 -45.67
C LEU A 16 -3.01 19.03 -45.16
N THR A 17 -3.73 19.83 -44.36
CA THR A 17 -3.15 21.00 -43.66
C THR A 17 -3.17 20.89 -42.13
N SER A 18 -3.53 19.72 -41.59
CA SER A 18 -3.33 19.37 -40.18
C SER A 18 -2.15 18.42 -40.00
N VAL A 19 -1.04 18.69 -40.68
CA VAL A 19 0.28 18.29 -40.15
C VAL A 19 0.52 19.20 -38.96
N ILE A 20 -0.12 18.80 -37.86
CA ILE A 20 0.24 19.18 -36.51
C ILE A 20 1.75 19.07 -36.45
N THR A 21 2.38 20.19 -36.10
CA THR A 21 3.73 20.25 -35.58
C THR A 21 3.87 19.17 -34.51
N TYR A 22 4.37 18.00 -34.92
CA TYR A 22 4.97 17.04 -34.01
C TYR A 22 6.24 17.71 -33.52
N GLN A 23 6.11 18.51 -32.46
CA GLN A 23 7.21 18.63 -31.52
C GLN A 23 7.31 17.27 -30.85
N THR A 24 8.14 16.41 -31.43
CA THR A 24 8.74 15.32 -30.68
C THR A 24 9.53 15.98 -29.57
N ILE A 25 8.99 15.92 -28.36
CA ILE A 25 9.80 15.98 -27.14
C ILE A 25 10.72 14.77 -27.25
N GLN A 26 11.90 14.98 -27.82
CA GLN A 26 12.97 14.02 -27.67
C GLN A 26 13.30 13.98 -26.19
N ALA A 27 13.12 12.81 -25.59
CA ALA A 27 13.91 12.42 -24.44
C ALA A 27 15.38 12.76 -24.78
N LEU A 28 16.08 13.43 -23.86
CA LEU A 28 17.52 13.62 -23.92
C LEU A 28 18.19 12.25 -23.81
N VAL A 29 18.20 11.53 -24.91
CA VAL A 29 19.11 10.42 -25.18
C VAL A 29 20.44 11.10 -25.48
N LEU A 30 21.52 10.72 -24.80
CA LEU A 30 22.87 11.09 -25.23
C LEU A 30 22.95 10.86 -26.74
N GLU A 31 23.22 11.90 -27.53
CA GLU A 31 23.30 11.76 -28.98
C GLU A 31 24.39 10.73 -29.31
N ASP A 32 24.02 9.61 -29.93
CA ASP A 32 24.98 8.72 -30.57
C ASP A 32 25.75 9.54 -31.61
N VAL A 33 27.06 9.68 -31.43
CA VAL A 33 27.99 10.39 -32.30
C VAL A 33 27.68 10.08 -33.77
N GLN A 34 27.40 11.11 -34.57
CA GLN A 34 27.05 10.94 -35.98
C GLN A 34 28.30 10.68 -36.84
N TYR A 35 28.33 9.54 -37.51
CA TYR A 35 29.40 9.18 -38.44
C TYR A 35 29.03 9.55 -39.90
N PRO A 36 30.00 9.96 -40.72
CA PRO A 36 31.42 10.13 -40.37
C PRO A 36 31.71 11.43 -39.61
N VAL A 37 32.67 11.38 -38.68
CA VAL A 37 33.09 12.58 -37.93
C VAL A 37 34.13 13.34 -38.75
N GLU A 38 33.67 14.32 -39.53
CA GLU A 38 34.49 15.09 -40.47
C GLU A 38 35.72 15.71 -39.80
N GLU A 39 35.54 16.28 -38.61
CA GLU A 39 36.59 16.96 -37.83
C GLU A 39 37.69 16.02 -37.33
N LEU A 40 37.38 14.73 -37.17
CA LEU A 40 38.31 13.67 -36.76
C LEU A 40 38.79 12.84 -37.95
N GLY A 41 39.07 13.51 -39.07
CA GLY A 41 39.59 12.88 -40.28
C GLY A 41 38.55 12.05 -41.04
N SER A 42 37.25 12.37 -40.89
CA SER A 42 36.14 11.64 -41.52
C SER A 42 36.09 10.15 -41.15
N CYS A 43 36.42 9.84 -39.89
CA CYS A 43 36.32 8.48 -39.35
C CYS A 43 34.87 7.98 -39.43
N GLN A 44 34.68 6.74 -39.89
CA GLN A 44 33.38 6.17 -40.26
C GLN A 44 32.71 5.38 -39.11
N SER A 45 33.44 5.17 -38.02
CA SER A 45 33.01 4.38 -36.88
C SER A 45 33.74 4.83 -35.62
N GLU A 46 33.21 4.44 -34.47
CA GLU A 46 33.82 4.61 -33.15
C GLU A 46 35.28 4.10 -33.16
N ALA A 47 35.51 2.92 -33.72
CA ALA A 47 36.84 2.31 -33.82
C ALA A 47 37.80 3.09 -34.72
N ASP A 48 37.32 3.66 -35.83
CA ASP A 48 38.13 4.49 -36.72
C ASP A 48 38.51 5.82 -36.04
N CYS A 49 37.56 6.43 -35.32
CA CYS A 49 37.81 7.68 -34.59
C CYS A 49 38.79 7.47 -33.45
N LYS A 50 38.68 6.33 -32.74
CA LYS A 50 39.71 5.92 -31.78
C LYS A 50 41.09 5.88 -32.40
N LYS A 51 41.23 5.17 -33.53
CA LYS A 51 42.52 5.03 -34.20
C LYS A 51 43.08 6.38 -34.64
N TYR A 52 42.21 7.30 -35.08
CA TYR A 52 42.60 8.67 -35.39
C TYR A 52 43.10 9.42 -34.14
N CYS A 53 42.37 9.30 -33.03
CA CYS A 53 42.70 9.95 -31.75
C CYS A 53 43.86 9.31 -30.97
N ALA A 54 44.23 8.08 -31.32
CA ALA A 54 45.41 7.41 -30.77
C ALA A 54 46.72 8.10 -31.19
N ASN A 55 46.71 8.87 -32.29
CA ASN A 55 47.85 9.66 -32.70
C ASN A 55 47.95 10.92 -31.82
N PRO A 56 49.05 11.13 -31.07
CA PRO A 56 49.25 12.32 -30.25
C PRO A 56 49.11 13.65 -31.01
N ASP A 57 49.45 13.67 -32.30
CA ASP A 57 49.31 14.87 -33.15
C ASP A 57 47.84 15.30 -33.36
N ASN A 58 46.89 14.39 -33.14
CA ASN A 58 45.46 14.63 -33.27
C ASN A 58 44.77 14.89 -31.92
N ALA A 59 45.49 14.79 -30.80
CA ALA A 59 44.90 14.71 -29.48
C ALA A 59 44.07 15.95 -29.10
N ASP A 60 44.54 17.16 -29.43
CA ASP A 60 43.80 18.39 -29.14
C ASP A 60 42.43 18.43 -29.84
N ARG A 61 42.35 17.99 -31.10
CA ARG A 61 41.09 17.95 -31.86
C ARG A 61 40.12 16.93 -31.29
N CYS A 62 40.65 15.79 -30.87
CA CYS A 62 39.87 14.74 -30.23
C CYS A 62 39.32 15.16 -28.88
N LEU A 63 40.12 15.89 -28.08
CA LEU A 63 39.69 16.43 -26.81
C LEU A 63 38.65 17.55 -26.98
N ASP A 64 38.83 18.44 -27.97
CA ASP A 64 37.83 19.47 -28.31
C ASP A 64 36.50 18.84 -28.71
N PHE A 65 36.55 17.80 -29.54
CA PHE A 65 35.38 17.03 -29.92
C PHE A 65 34.71 16.36 -28.71
N ALA A 66 35.50 15.71 -27.84
CA ALA A 66 34.97 15.02 -26.67
C ALA A 66 34.23 15.95 -25.70
N VAL A 67 34.71 17.18 -25.48
CA VAL A 67 33.99 18.17 -24.66
C VAL A 67 32.70 18.62 -25.34
N ARG A 68 32.76 18.90 -26.64
CA ARG A 68 31.61 19.41 -27.40
C ARG A 68 30.44 18.42 -27.42
N GLU A 69 30.74 17.14 -27.62
CA GLU A 69 29.75 16.07 -27.66
C GLU A 69 29.39 15.54 -26.25
N GLY A 70 29.94 16.12 -25.19
CA GLY A 70 29.69 15.69 -23.81
C GLY A 70 30.25 14.30 -23.48
N LEU A 71 31.20 13.80 -24.27
CA LEU A 71 31.92 12.55 -24.03
C LEU A 71 32.93 12.68 -22.88
N MET A 72 33.38 13.90 -22.60
CA MET A 72 34.25 14.26 -21.46
C MET A 72 33.85 15.62 -20.91
N SER A 73 33.98 15.81 -19.60
CA SER A 73 33.87 17.13 -18.98
C SER A 73 35.08 18.01 -19.35
N SER A 74 34.89 19.33 -19.30
CA SER A 74 36.00 20.28 -19.53
C SER A 74 37.18 20.04 -18.57
N GLN A 75 36.89 19.60 -17.33
CA GLN A 75 37.90 19.31 -16.32
C GLN A 75 38.73 18.08 -16.69
N GLU A 76 38.11 17.00 -17.14
CA GLU A 76 38.82 15.80 -17.61
C GLU A 76 39.72 16.10 -18.81
N VAL A 77 39.29 16.99 -19.71
CA VAL A 77 40.09 17.41 -20.86
C VAL A 77 41.28 18.27 -20.48
N ASP A 78 41.13 19.19 -19.52
CA ASP A 78 42.26 20.01 -19.04
C ASP A 78 43.38 19.14 -18.47
N ILE A 79 43.02 18.08 -17.74
CA ILE A 79 43.97 17.12 -17.18
C ILE A 79 44.58 16.26 -18.28
N ALA A 80 43.77 15.76 -19.23
CA ALA A 80 44.29 15.00 -20.37
C ALA A 80 45.33 15.80 -21.17
N ARG A 81 45.11 17.11 -21.38
CA ARG A 81 46.11 17.99 -22.03
C ARG A 81 47.40 18.11 -21.21
N LYS A 82 47.30 18.22 -19.89
CA LYS A 82 48.50 18.29 -19.02
C LYS A 82 49.31 17.00 -19.10
N PHE A 83 48.66 15.82 -19.13
CA PHE A 83 49.35 14.55 -19.35
C PHE A 83 50.04 14.47 -20.71
N LEU A 84 49.34 14.86 -21.79
CA LEU A 84 49.90 14.86 -23.15
C LEU A 84 51.11 15.78 -23.30
N LYS A 85 51.15 16.88 -22.56
CA LYS A 85 52.26 17.84 -22.53
C LYS A 85 53.37 17.47 -21.54
N GLY A 86 53.19 16.41 -20.75
CA GLY A 86 54.10 16.03 -19.67
C GLY A 86 54.19 17.08 -18.55
N GLU A 87 53.15 17.88 -18.37
CA GLU A 87 53.08 18.92 -17.32
C GLU A 87 52.72 18.32 -15.95
N ILE A 88 52.07 17.16 -15.95
CA ILE A 88 51.77 16.36 -14.75
C ILE A 88 52.20 14.92 -14.97
N GLU A 89 52.80 14.33 -13.94
CA GLU A 89 53.03 12.90 -13.85
C GLU A 89 51.97 12.33 -12.90
N GLY A 90 51.40 11.18 -13.27
CA GLY A 90 50.42 10.50 -12.43
C GLY A 90 51.08 9.68 -11.31
N PRO A 91 50.27 9.07 -10.43
CA PRO A 91 50.76 8.28 -9.30
C PRO A 91 51.67 7.15 -9.77
N GLY A 92 52.79 6.92 -9.06
CA GLY A 92 53.81 5.96 -9.47
C GLY A 92 54.60 6.34 -10.72
N GLY A 93 54.47 7.58 -11.21
CA GLY A 93 55.11 8.06 -12.44
C GLY A 93 54.40 7.60 -13.72
N CYS A 94 53.14 7.17 -13.62
CA CYS A 94 52.36 6.82 -14.80
C CYS A 94 52.09 8.05 -15.67
N THR A 95 52.11 7.88 -17.00
CA THR A 95 51.93 8.98 -17.96
C THR A 95 50.70 8.79 -18.85
N ASP A 96 49.98 7.68 -18.67
CA ASP A 96 48.80 7.32 -19.43
C ASP A 96 47.78 6.63 -18.53
N LYS A 97 46.52 6.62 -18.97
CA LYS A 97 45.41 6.09 -18.18
C LYS A 97 45.62 4.63 -17.78
N ALA A 98 46.11 3.77 -18.68
CA ALA A 98 46.21 2.33 -18.41
C ALA A 98 47.26 2.08 -17.32
N THR A 99 48.44 2.68 -17.44
CA THR A 99 49.49 2.55 -16.42
C THR A 99 49.09 3.20 -15.09
N CYS A 100 48.34 4.30 -15.12
CA CYS A 100 47.80 4.92 -13.90
C CYS A 100 46.71 4.06 -13.25
N GLN A 101 45.83 3.47 -14.04
CA GLN A 101 44.78 2.59 -13.55
C GLN A 101 45.39 1.32 -12.95
N ASP A 102 46.35 0.69 -13.62
CA ASP A 102 47.07 -0.47 -13.09
C ASP A 102 47.79 -0.16 -11.78
N TYR A 103 48.43 1.01 -11.69
CA TYR A 103 49.07 1.46 -10.44
C TYR A 103 48.03 1.69 -9.32
N CYS A 104 46.92 2.34 -9.64
CA CYS A 104 45.88 2.67 -8.67
C CYS A 104 44.92 1.51 -8.33
N ASN A 105 44.93 0.44 -9.12
CA ASN A 105 44.25 -0.82 -8.82
C ASN A 105 44.94 -1.61 -7.70
N ASP A 106 46.15 -1.24 -7.30
CA ASP A 106 46.75 -1.76 -6.08
C ASP A 106 46.25 -0.96 -4.88
N ILE A 107 45.47 -1.62 -4.01
CA ILE A 107 44.92 -1.02 -2.79
C ILE A 107 46.00 -0.43 -1.87
N ASN A 108 47.23 -0.92 -1.93
CA ASN A 108 48.35 -0.36 -1.17
C ASN A 108 48.81 1.02 -1.70
N ARG A 109 48.34 1.42 -2.89
CA ARG A 109 48.59 2.71 -3.54
C ARG A 109 47.42 3.68 -3.42
N ALA A 110 46.33 3.26 -2.76
CA ALA A 110 45.09 4.06 -2.65
C ALA A 110 45.35 5.47 -2.09
N ASP A 111 46.27 5.64 -1.14
CA ASP A 111 46.61 6.95 -0.57
C ASP A 111 47.14 7.94 -1.60
N GLU A 112 48.08 7.50 -2.44
CA GLU A 112 48.68 8.32 -3.48
C GLU A 112 47.67 8.63 -4.59
N CYS A 113 46.88 7.63 -4.99
CA CYS A 113 45.87 7.77 -6.03
C CYS A 113 44.70 8.66 -5.62
N ILE A 114 44.23 8.56 -4.38
CA ILE A 114 43.18 9.45 -3.83
C ILE A 114 43.71 10.88 -3.74
N ALA A 115 44.95 11.08 -3.28
CA ALA A 115 45.55 12.41 -3.21
C ALA A 115 45.70 13.03 -4.60
N PHE A 116 46.17 12.26 -5.59
CA PHE A 116 46.27 12.70 -6.98
C PHE A 116 44.90 13.06 -7.56
N ALA A 117 43.88 12.24 -7.31
CA ALA A 117 42.51 12.50 -7.75
C ALA A 117 41.91 13.74 -7.10
N GLU A 118 42.20 14.00 -5.83
CA GLU A 118 41.74 15.19 -5.11
C GLU A 118 42.44 16.46 -5.61
N GLU A 119 43.77 16.44 -5.73
CA GLU A 119 44.56 17.58 -6.20
C GLU A 119 44.19 18.01 -7.62
N ASN A 120 43.90 17.02 -8.47
CA ASN A 120 43.54 17.26 -9.86
C ASN A 120 42.03 17.33 -10.10
N ASN A 121 41.19 17.15 -9.07
CA ASN A 121 39.72 17.12 -9.19
C ASN A 121 39.23 16.09 -10.22
N LEU A 122 39.83 14.90 -10.24
CA LEU A 122 39.48 13.81 -11.17
C LEU A 122 38.12 13.18 -10.92
N LEU A 123 37.58 13.36 -9.70
CA LEU A 123 36.34 12.74 -9.28
C LEU A 123 35.42 13.78 -8.64
N PRO A 124 34.09 13.67 -8.83
CA PRO A 124 33.12 14.44 -8.08
C PRO A 124 33.35 14.29 -6.56
N PRO A 125 33.10 15.34 -5.74
CA PRO A 125 33.31 15.27 -4.30
C PRO A 125 32.57 14.12 -3.60
N SER A 126 31.41 13.71 -4.12
CA SER A 126 30.64 12.56 -3.61
C SER A 126 31.35 11.23 -3.85
N GLU A 127 31.88 11.00 -5.05
CA GLU A 127 32.62 9.78 -5.37
C GLU A 127 33.95 9.72 -4.61
N LEU A 128 34.66 10.85 -4.51
CA LEU A 128 35.88 10.95 -3.71
C LEU A 128 35.63 10.61 -2.22
N GLN A 129 34.47 10.97 -1.68
CA GLN A 129 34.10 10.60 -0.31
C GLN A 129 33.93 9.09 -0.14
N GLU A 130 33.40 8.38 -1.13
CA GLU A 130 33.28 6.91 -1.08
C GLU A 130 34.65 6.23 -1.07
N PHE A 131 35.59 6.67 -1.91
CA PHE A 131 36.97 6.18 -1.89
C PHE A 131 37.66 6.47 -0.55
N LYS A 132 37.45 7.65 0.03
CA LYS A 132 37.98 8.02 1.35
C LYS A 132 37.40 7.15 2.48
N LYS A 133 36.13 6.75 2.40
CA LYS A 133 35.51 5.81 3.36
C LYS A 133 36.20 4.44 3.33
N VAL A 134 36.41 3.89 2.13
CA VAL A 134 37.13 2.63 1.92
C VAL A 134 38.56 2.72 2.47
N GLN A 135 39.29 3.78 2.11
CA GLN A 135 40.64 4.06 2.61
C GLN A 135 40.69 4.14 4.15
N ALA A 136 39.75 4.87 4.76
CA ALA A 136 39.68 5.00 6.22
C ALA A 136 39.39 3.65 6.91
N ALA A 137 38.55 2.82 6.30
CA ALA A 137 38.26 1.47 6.79
C ALA A 137 39.53 0.60 6.81
N ILE A 138 40.26 0.58 5.70
CA ILE A 138 41.51 -0.19 5.55
C ILE A 138 42.56 0.31 6.56
N LYS A 139 42.70 1.63 6.72
CA LYS A 139 43.60 2.23 7.72
C LYS A 139 43.24 1.85 9.15
N ARG A 140 41.95 1.60 9.43
CA ARG A 140 41.46 1.10 10.73
C ARG A 140 41.68 -0.41 10.90
N GLY A 141 42.19 -1.10 9.88
CA GLY A 141 42.45 -2.54 9.90
C GLY A 141 41.28 -3.40 9.42
N VAL A 142 40.25 -2.79 8.83
CA VAL A 142 39.18 -3.54 8.14
C VAL A 142 39.79 -4.18 6.89
N LYS A 143 39.63 -5.49 6.74
CA LYS A 143 40.15 -6.21 5.59
C LYS A 143 39.19 -6.07 4.41
N PRO A 144 39.66 -5.63 3.23
CA PRO A 144 38.84 -5.63 2.02
C PRO A 144 38.54 -7.07 1.59
N PRO A 145 37.48 -7.28 0.78
CA PRO A 145 37.24 -8.56 0.12
C PRO A 145 38.42 -8.96 -0.78
N ALA A 146 38.48 -10.22 -1.20
CA ALA A 146 39.58 -10.78 -2.00
C ALA A 146 39.55 -10.36 -3.50
N CYS A 147 39.38 -9.07 -3.74
CA CYS A 147 39.33 -8.41 -5.04
C CYS A 147 40.25 -7.18 -5.04
N LYS A 148 40.75 -6.77 -6.21
CA LYS A 148 41.76 -5.69 -6.30
C LYS A 148 41.19 -4.37 -6.80
N ASN A 149 40.22 -4.42 -7.69
CA ASN A 149 39.60 -3.25 -8.33
C ASN A 149 38.07 -3.36 -8.31
N LYS A 150 37.39 -2.30 -8.75
CA LYS A 150 35.93 -2.22 -8.73
C LYS A 150 35.28 -3.38 -9.48
N GLU A 151 35.73 -3.66 -10.70
CA GLU A 151 35.12 -4.70 -11.54
C GLU A 151 35.31 -6.10 -10.94
N GLU A 152 36.50 -6.41 -10.44
CA GLU A 152 36.77 -7.65 -9.71
C GLU A 152 35.93 -7.76 -8.43
N CYS A 153 35.77 -6.66 -7.69
CA CYS A 153 34.98 -6.63 -6.48
C CYS A 153 33.48 -6.78 -6.76
N GLU A 154 32.97 -6.21 -7.85
CA GLU A 154 31.58 -6.40 -8.27
C GLU A 154 31.32 -7.88 -8.57
N VAL A 155 32.17 -8.51 -9.39
CA VAL A 155 32.05 -9.94 -9.70
C VAL A 155 32.18 -10.80 -8.43
N TYR A 156 33.17 -10.50 -7.58
CA TYR A 156 33.39 -11.24 -6.33
C TYR A 156 32.18 -11.11 -5.40
N CYS A 157 31.67 -9.91 -5.18
CA CYS A 157 30.56 -9.66 -4.26
C CYS A 157 29.19 -10.11 -4.80
N GLU A 158 29.07 -10.35 -6.11
CA GLU A 158 27.90 -10.96 -6.72
C GLU A 158 27.80 -12.47 -6.47
N GLU A 159 28.91 -13.13 -6.12
CA GLU A 159 28.89 -14.54 -5.77
C GLU A 159 28.20 -14.73 -4.40
N PRO A 160 27.19 -15.61 -4.30
CA PRO A 160 26.45 -15.82 -3.05
C PRO A 160 27.33 -16.16 -1.84
N ASP A 161 28.44 -16.87 -2.08
CA ASP A 161 29.39 -17.29 -1.05
C ASP A 161 30.23 -16.13 -0.49
N HIS A 162 30.29 -15.01 -1.21
CA HIS A 162 31.08 -13.81 -0.88
C HIS A 162 30.22 -12.62 -0.44
N MET A 163 28.90 -12.71 -0.62
CA MET A 163 27.94 -11.65 -0.29
C MET A 163 28.05 -11.19 1.18
N GLU A 164 28.19 -12.13 2.12
CA GLU A 164 28.32 -11.79 3.55
C GLU A 164 29.59 -10.97 3.84
N GLU A 165 30.72 -11.35 3.26
CA GLU A 165 31.99 -10.64 3.41
C GLU A 165 31.86 -9.20 2.88
N CYS A 166 31.29 -9.05 1.69
CA CYS A 166 31.12 -7.75 1.05
C CYS A 166 30.14 -6.83 1.77
N VAL A 167 29.01 -7.35 2.26
CA VAL A 167 28.07 -6.56 3.05
C VAL A 167 28.69 -6.16 4.39
N ASN A 168 29.40 -7.06 5.07
CA ASN A 168 30.11 -6.74 6.31
C ASN A 168 31.16 -5.66 6.08
N PHE A 169 31.96 -5.78 5.01
CA PHE A 169 32.91 -4.75 4.62
C PHE A 169 32.22 -3.42 4.36
N GLY A 170 31.10 -3.39 3.63
CA GLY A 170 30.38 -2.16 3.35
C GLY A 170 29.78 -1.47 4.56
N VAL A 171 29.32 -2.26 5.53
CA VAL A 171 28.86 -1.75 6.83
C VAL A 171 30.01 -1.16 7.64
N GLU A 172 31.16 -1.84 7.70
CA GLU A 172 32.32 -1.35 8.45
C GLU A 172 32.96 -0.14 7.77
N ALA A 173 33.06 -0.15 6.44
CA ALA A 173 33.57 0.96 5.67
C ALA A 173 32.63 2.17 5.65
N GLY A 174 31.36 1.98 6.02
CA GLY A 174 30.39 3.07 6.15
C GLY A 174 29.84 3.57 4.81
N PHE A 175 29.95 2.76 3.75
CA PHE A 175 29.22 2.99 2.51
C PHE A 175 27.84 2.32 2.51
N LEU A 176 27.63 1.26 3.32
CA LEU A 176 26.28 0.77 3.67
C LEU A 176 25.86 1.35 5.02
N SER A 177 24.85 2.22 5.02
CA SER A 177 24.40 2.94 6.22
C SER A 177 22.88 3.10 6.27
N GLY A 178 22.35 3.50 7.43
CA GLY A 178 20.92 3.72 7.63
C GLY A 178 20.07 2.52 7.20
N LYS A 179 19.05 2.79 6.37
CA LYS A 179 18.13 1.77 5.86
C LYS A 179 18.82 0.74 4.97
N GLU A 180 19.79 1.14 4.15
CA GLU A 180 20.52 0.21 3.26
C GLU A 180 21.30 -0.84 4.04
N LYS A 181 21.90 -0.44 5.17
CA LYS A 181 22.54 -1.37 6.10
C LYS A 181 21.53 -2.34 6.72
N GLU A 182 20.41 -1.82 7.22
CA GLU A 182 19.38 -2.65 7.84
C GLU A 182 18.83 -3.68 6.84
N ASP A 183 18.55 -3.23 5.63
CA ASP A 183 18.04 -4.05 4.54
C ASP A 183 19.05 -5.13 4.12
N ALA A 184 20.34 -4.77 3.96
CA ALA A 184 21.40 -5.73 3.66
C ALA A 184 21.58 -6.76 4.79
N GLN A 185 21.47 -6.34 6.05
CA GLN A 185 21.55 -7.25 7.20
C GLN A 185 20.36 -8.21 7.27
N LYS A 186 19.13 -7.72 7.03
CA LYS A 186 17.91 -8.55 6.93
C LYS A 186 18.04 -9.59 5.81
N MET A 187 18.53 -9.17 4.65
CA MET A 187 18.81 -10.06 3.51
C MET A 187 19.78 -11.18 3.90
N LEU A 188 20.94 -10.84 4.48
CA LEU A 188 21.92 -11.84 4.93
C LEU A 188 21.34 -12.80 5.98
N GLN A 189 20.58 -12.29 6.95
CA GLN A 189 19.94 -13.12 7.96
C GLN A 189 18.90 -14.07 7.37
N ALA A 190 18.18 -13.66 6.32
CA ALA A 190 17.27 -14.53 5.59
C ALA A 190 18.04 -15.66 4.88
N ILE A 191 19.08 -15.32 4.13
CA ILE A 191 19.91 -16.29 3.40
C ILE A 191 20.55 -17.30 4.35
N LYS A 192 21.07 -16.84 5.50
CA LYS A 192 21.62 -17.72 6.57
C LYS A 192 20.60 -18.68 7.15
N ARG A 193 19.32 -18.28 7.19
CA ARG A 193 18.20 -19.15 7.61
C ARG A 193 17.75 -20.12 6.51
N GLY A 194 18.38 -20.09 5.34
CA GLY A 194 18.06 -20.94 4.18
C GLY A 194 16.97 -20.37 3.28
N VAL A 195 16.57 -19.11 3.47
CA VAL A 195 15.62 -18.43 2.59
C VAL A 195 16.31 -18.16 1.26
N LYS A 196 15.72 -18.65 0.16
CA LYS A 196 16.31 -18.51 -1.17
C LYS A 196 16.01 -17.10 -1.73
N PRO A 197 17.03 -16.33 -2.13
CA PRO A 197 16.80 -15.03 -2.75
C PRO A 197 16.13 -15.16 -4.14
N PRO A 198 15.50 -14.08 -4.64
CA PRO A 198 15.04 -13.99 -6.02
C PRO A 198 16.19 -14.21 -7.03
N ALA A 199 15.85 -14.61 -8.26
CA ALA A 199 16.84 -14.91 -9.31
C ALA A 199 17.35 -13.64 -10.01
N CYS A 200 17.81 -12.67 -9.23
CA CYS A 200 18.29 -11.37 -9.67
C CYS A 200 19.53 -10.96 -8.85
N ARG A 201 20.36 -10.07 -9.40
CA ARG A 201 21.56 -9.55 -8.71
C ARG A 201 21.63 -8.04 -8.74
N GLY A 202 21.93 -7.46 -7.59
CA GLY A 202 21.94 -6.01 -7.44
C GLY A 202 20.55 -5.39 -7.58
N ARG A 203 20.45 -4.11 -7.22
CA ARG A 203 19.16 -3.41 -7.10
C ARG A 203 18.38 -3.36 -8.41
N ALA A 204 19.04 -2.92 -9.49
CA ALA A 204 18.37 -2.68 -10.78
C ALA A 204 17.78 -3.97 -11.38
N GLN A 205 18.57 -5.06 -11.42
CA GLN A 205 18.07 -6.33 -11.95
C GLN A 205 16.97 -6.91 -11.07
N CYS A 206 17.05 -6.74 -9.74
CA CYS A 206 15.99 -7.17 -8.85
C CYS A 206 14.72 -6.35 -8.99
N GLU A 207 14.83 -5.05 -9.23
CA GLU A 207 13.68 -4.20 -9.51
C GLU A 207 12.99 -4.62 -10.80
N GLU A 208 13.75 -4.83 -11.88
CA GLU A 208 13.23 -5.35 -13.15
C GLU A 208 12.59 -6.73 -12.95
N PHE A 209 13.34 -7.69 -12.38
CA PHE A 209 12.88 -9.05 -12.12
C PHE A 209 11.59 -9.07 -11.30
N CYS A 210 11.54 -8.37 -10.17
CA CYS A 210 10.37 -8.35 -9.28
C CYS A 210 9.21 -7.53 -9.82
N SER A 211 9.43 -6.71 -10.85
CA SER A 211 8.37 -5.95 -11.51
C SER A 211 7.56 -6.77 -12.50
N GLU A 212 8.09 -7.92 -12.92
CA GLU A 212 7.39 -8.90 -13.76
C GLU A 212 6.38 -9.69 -12.92
N PRO A 213 5.10 -9.78 -13.35
CA PRO A 213 4.05 -10.48 -12.61
C PRO A 213 4.38 -11.94 -12.27
N GLU A 214 5.12 -12.63 -13.15
CA GLU A 214 5.51 -14.02 -12.99
C GLU A 214 6.51 -14.23 -11.84
N ASN A 215 7.26 -13.20 -11.49
CA ASN A 215 8.31 -13.23 -10.46
C ASN A 215 7.84 -12.61 -9.13
N MET A 216 6.70 -11.92 -9.13
CA MET A 216 6.17 -11.20 -7.97
C MET A 216 6.00 -12.12 -6.75
N GLU A 217 5.50 -13.35 -6.94
CA GLU A 217 5.34 -14.31 -5.84
C GLU A 217 6.68 -14.59 -5.14
N GLN A 218 7.74 -14.85 -5.92
CA GLN A 218 9.07 -15.13 -5.38
C GLN A 218 9.62 -13.95 -4.59
N CYS A 219 9.48 -12.74 -5.12
CA CYS A 219 9.96 -11.52 -4.47
C CYS A 219 9.17 -11.18 -3.19
N MET A 220 7.85 -11.33 -3.22
CA MET A 220 7.00 -11.06 -2.04
C MET A 220 7.22 -12.11 -0.95
N ALA A 221 7.36 -13.38 -1.31
CA ALA A 221 7.67 -14.45 -0.36
C ALA A 221 9.03 -14.19 0.33
N PHE A 222 10.06 -13.84 -0.45
CA PHE A 222 11.35 -13.45 0.10
C PHE A 222 11.24 -12.24 1.03
N ALA A 223 10.50 -11.19 0.62
CA ALA A 223 10.33 -9.98 1.41
C ALA A 223 9.70 -10.23 2.78
N LEU A 224 8.68 -11.10 2.83
CA LEU A 224 7.99 -11.53 4.04
C LEU A 224 8.91 -12.31 5.00
N GLU A 225 9.69 -13.26 4.48
CA GLU A 225 10.57 -14.12 5.27
C GLU A 225 11.83 -13.38 5.74
N ALA A 226 12.35 -12.48 4.91
CA ALA A 226 13.50 -11.64 5.24
C ALA A 226 13.15 -10.48 6.18
N GLY A 227 11.87 -10.19 6.43
CA GLY A 227 11.44 -9.17 7.38
C GLY A 227 11.55 -7.74 6.84
N PHE A 228 11.35 -7.57 5.53
CA PHE A 228 11.29 -6.26 4.88
C PHE A 228 9.94 -5.55 5.06
N MET A 229 8.95 -6.23 5.65
CA MET A 229 7.59 -5.73 5.85
C MET A 229 7.28 -5.59 7.34
N SER A 230 6.62 -4.51 7.73
CA SER A 230 6.08 -4.31 9.08
C SER A 230 4.99 -5.33 9.40
N GLU A 231 4.64 -5.50 10.67
CA GLU A 231 3.62 -6.48 11.10
C GLU A 231 2.27 -6.28 10.40
N GLY A 232 1.80 -5.02 10.29
CA GLY A 232 0.56 -4.71 9.56
C GLY A 232 0.65 -4.95 8.05
N GLU A 233 1.83 -4.77 7.44
CA GLU A 233 2.04 -5.10 6.03
C GLU A 233 2.14 -6.60 5.80
N ARG A 234 2.61 -7.38 6.79
CA ARG A 234 2.80 -8.83 6.68
C ARG A 234 1.50 -9.58 6.48
N GLU A 235 0.43 -9.23 7.21
CA GLU A 235 -0.86 -9.89 7.04
C GLU A 235 -1.39 -9.70 5.60
N ASN A 236 -1.36 -8.46 5.11
CA ASN A 236 -1.82 -8.14 3.75
C ASN A 236 -0.94 -8.77 2.68
N ALA A 237 0.38 -8.79 2.88
CA ALA A 237 1.31 -9.44 1.97
C ALA A 237 1.18 -10.98 2.00
N GLN A 238 0.86 -11.58 3.14
CA GLN A 238 0.54 -13.02 3.23
C GLN A 238 -0.71 -13.35 2.40
N LYS A 239 -1.80 -12.61 2.59
CA LYS A 239 -3.02 -12.73 1.78
C LYS A 239 -2.71 -12.63 0.28
N MET A 240 -1.87 -11.65 -0.11
CA MET A 240 -1.44 -11.48 -1.48
C MET A 240 -0.61 -12.68 -2.00
N VAL A 241 0.40 -13.14 -1.25
CA VAL A 241 1.21 -14.31 -1.65
C VAL A 241 0.36 -15.57 -1.80
N GLU A 242 -0.60 -15.79 -0.91
CA GLU A 242 -1.56 -16.90 -1.03
C GLU A 242 -2.50 -16.75 -2.22
N ALA A 243 -2.89 -15.53 -2.58
CA ALA A 243 -3.66 -15.26 -3.79
C ALA A 243 -2.84 -15.58 -5.05
N LEU A 244 -1.60 -15.11 -5.12
CA LEU A 244 -0.67 -15.38 -6.23
C LEU A 244 -0.44 -16.88 -6.41
N LYS A 245 -0.22 -17.62 -5.32
CA LYS A 245 -0.11 -19.10 -5.32
C LYS A 245 -1.34 -19.81 -5.87
N ARG A 246 -2.53 -19.21 -5.70
CA ARG A 246 -3.81 -19.70 -6.26
C ARG A 246 -4.02 -19.26 -7.71
N GLY A 247 -3.06 -18.57 -8.31
CA GLY A 247 -3.13 -18.07 -9.69
C GLY A 247 -3.96 -16.80 -9.85
N VAL A 248 -4.27 -16.08 -8.75
CA VAL A 248 -4.90 -14.76 -8.81
C VAL A 248 -3.87 -13.78 -9.36
N LYS A 249 -4.18 -13.13 -10.49
CA LYS A 249 -3.28 -12.15 -11.09
C LYS A 249 -3.41 -10.80 -10.37
N PRO A 250 -2.30 -10.08 -10.15
CA PRO A 250 -2.35 -8.74 -9.58
C PRO A 250 -3.04 -7.77 -10.54
N LEU A 251 -3.58 -6.68 -9.98
CA LEU A 251 -4.17 -5.58 -10.75
C LEU A 251 -3.09 -4.87 -11.59
N PRO A 252 -3.45 -4.24 -12.73
CA PRO A 252 -2.52 -3.53 -13.60
C PRO A 252 -2.17 -2.13 -13.05
N CYS A 253 -1.77 -2.07 -11.78
CA CYS A 253 -1.38 -0.86 -11.08
C CYS A 253 -0.14 -1.14 -10.21
N LYS A 254 0.67 -0.10 -9.94
CA LYS A 254 1.92 -0.23 -9.17
C LYS A 254 1.97 0.82 -8.06
N GLY A 255 1.98 0.36 -6.81
CA GLY A 255 1.99 1.23 -5.64
C GLY A 255 0.60 1.78 -5.28
N LYS A 256 0.48 2.26 -4.03
CA LYS A 256 -0.79 2.63 -3.41
C LYS A 256 -1.58 3.65 -4.24
N GLU A 257 -0.98 4.77 -4.61
CA GLU A 257 -1.67 5.87 -5.30
C GLU A 257 -2.24 5.46 -6.66
N THR A 258 -1.46 4.74 -7.47
CA THR A 258 -1.94 4.32 -8.80
C THR A 258 -3.01 3.24 -8.70
N CYS A 259 -2.90 2.34 -7.72
CA CYS A 259 -3.92 1.34 -7.46
C CYS A 259 -5.21 1.92 -6.89
N GLU A 260 -5.12 2.94 -6.03
CA GLU A 260 -6.29 3.67 -5.55
C GLU A 260 -6.99 4.42 -6.67
N ALA A 261 -6.23 5.09 -7.54
CA ALA A 261 -6.80 5.75 -8.72
C ALA A 261 -7.48 4.74 -9.66
N TYR A 262 -6.81 3.61 -9.93
CA TYR A 262 -7.36 2.53 -10.73
C TYR A 262 -8.66 1.98 -10.13
N CYS A 263 -8.66 1.61 -8.85
CA CYS A 263 -9.83 1.06 -8.17
C CYS A 263 -10.91 2.10 -7.80
N SER A 264 -10.66 3.39 -8.00
CA SER A 264 -11.68 4.43 -7.85
C SER A 264 -12.41 4.74 -9.15
N ALA A 265 -11.90 4.26 -10.30
CA ALA A 265 -12.53 4.39 -11.60
C ALA A 265 -13.69 3.37 -11.72
N GLU A 266 -14.87 3.84 -12.12
CA GLU A 266 -16.08 3.01 -12.19
C GLU A 266 -15.91 1.81 -13.12
N GLU A 267 -15.14 1.98 -14.20
CA GLU A 267 -14.80 0.95 -15.17
C GLU A 267 -13.95 -0.20 -14.61
N HIS A 268 -13.28 0.01 -13.47
CA HIS A 268 -12.35 -0.95 -12.85
C HIS A 268 -12.83 -1.49 -11.49
N LEU A 269 -13.97 -1.01 -10.98
CA LEU A 269 -14.51 -1.42 -9.67
C LEU A 269 -14.72 -2.93 -9.57
N GLU A 270 -15.30 -3.57 -10.60
CA GLU A 270 -15.56 -5.01 -10.57
C GLU A 270 -14.26 -5.84 -10.55
N GLU A 271 -13.23 -5.39 -11.26
CA GLU A 271 -11.91 -6.02 -11.25
C GLU A 271 -11.30 -5.94 -9.84
N CYS A 272 -11.38 -4.78 -9.21
CA CYS A 272 -10.87 -4.57 -7.86
C CYS A 272 -11.65 -5.36 -6.80
N PHE A 273 -12.98 -5.46 -6.88
CA PHE A 273 -13.77 -6.27 -5.95
C PHE A 273 -13.52 -7.75 -6.14
N THR A 274 -13.42 -8.22 -7.39
CA THR A 274 -13.09 -9.61 -7.70
C THR A 274 -11.72 -9.98 -7.18
N PHE A 275 -10.72 -9.12 -7.42
CA PHE A 275 -9.38 -9.29 -6.90
C PHE A 275 -9.37 -9.30 -5.36
N ALA A 276 -9.96 -8.29 -4.71
CA ALA A 276 -9.96 -8.18 -3.26
C ALA A 276 -10.68 -9.36 -2.59
N GLN A 277 -11.77 -9.85 -3.17
CA GLN A 277 -12.46 -11.04 -2.69
C GLN A 277 -11.59 -12.30 -2.87
N ALA A 278 -11.00 -12.49 -4.05
CA ALA A 278 -10.15 -13.65 -4.34
C ALA A 278 -8.90 -13.67 -3.44
N ALA A 279 -8.32 -12.50 -3.19
CA ALA A 279 -7.15 -12.33 -2.35
C ALA A 279 -7.46 -12.34 -0.83
N GLY A 280 -8.74 -12.38 -0.44
CA GLY A 280 -9.13 -12.45 0.98
C GLY A 280 -9.07 -11.10 1.72
N PHE A 281 -9.05 -9.99 0.99
CA PHE A 281 -9.22 -8.64 1.55
C PHE A 281 -10.67 -8.28 1.83
N MET A 282 -11.63 -9.04 1.29
CA MET A 282 -13.05 -8.90 1.58
C MET A 282 -13.78 -10.23 1.46
N THR A 283 -14.86 -10.36 2.22
CA THR A 283 -15.81 -11.47 2.14
C THR A 283 -16.71 -11.34 0.90
N ALA A 284 -17.41 -12.42 0.55
CA ALA A 284 -18.39 -12.37 -0.54
C ALA A 284 -19.53 -11.38 -0.28
N GLN A 285 -19.93 -11.21 0.98
CA GLN A 285 -20.98 -10.26 1.37
C GLN A 285 -20.50 -8.82 1.23
N GLU A 286 -19.29 -8.52 1.69
CA GLU A 286 -18.67 -7.19 1.52
C GLU A 286 -18.46 -6.87 0.04
N ALA A 287 -18.02 -7.83 -0.77
CA ALA A 287 -17.89 -7.64 -2.21
C ALA A 287 -19.24 -7.38 -2.90
N GLN A 288 -20.32 -8.05 -2.47
CA GLN A 288 -21.67 -7.77 -2.99
C GLN A 288 -22.16 -6.38 -2.58
N MET A 289 -21.88 -5.96 -1.34
CA MET A 289 -22.21 -4.62 -0.87
C MET A 289 -21.45 -3.56 -1.67
N ALA A 290 -20.14 -3.74 -1.86
CA ALA A 290 -19.30 -2.84 -2.64
C ALA A 290 -19.78 -2.72 -4.10
N ARG A 291 -20.24 -3.82 -4.71
CA ARG A 291 -20.88 -3.78 -6.04
C ARG A 291 -22.17 -2.95 -6.06
N LYS A 292 -23.00 -3.05 -5.02
CA LYS A 292 -24.24 -2.28 -4.93
C LYS A 292 -23.98 -0.79 -4.73
N THR A 293 -22.92 -0.44 -3.99
CA THR A 293 -22.62 0.94 -3.59
C THR A 293 -21.53 1.61 -4.42
N GLY A 294 -20.97 0.92 -5.42
CA GLY A 294 -19.83 1.41 -6.18
C GLY A 294 -18.56 1.60 -5.34
N GLY A 295 -18.43 0.83 -4.25
CA GLY A 295 -17.26 0.87 -3.36
C GLY A 295 -17.15 2.12 -2.48
N LYS A 296 -18.20 2.95 -2.44
CA LYS A 296 -18.26 4.19 -1.65
C LYS A 296 -19.38 4.10 -0.64
N GLY A 297 -19.21 4.73 0.51
CA GLY A 297 -20.28 4.92 1.49
C GLY A 297 -20.94 6.31 1.39
N PRO A 298 -21.91 6.60 2.27
CA PRO A 298 -22.55 7.92 2.32
C PRO A 298 -21.53 9.03 2.54
N GLY A 299 -21.67 10.15 1.83
CA GLY A 299 -20.69 11.24 1.89
C GLY A 299 -19.31 10.91 1.28
N ASN A 300 -19.19 9.79 0.55
CA ASN A 300 -17.93 9.23 0.04
C ASN A 300 -16.97 8.70 1.11
N CYS A 301 -17.45 8.39 2.31
CA CYS A 301 -16.64 7.69 3.32
C CYS A 301 -16.12 6.34 2.79
N LYS A 302 -14.94 5.92 3.26
CA LYS A 302 -14.30 4.66 2.88
C LYS A 302 -14.08 3.75 4.08
N GLY A 303 -14.56 2.52 3.96
CA GLY A 303 -14.43 1.54 5.04
C GLY A 303 -15.44 1.77 6.17
N LYS A 304 -15.60 0.72 6.99
CA LYS A 304 -16.68 0.64 7.97
C LYS A 304 -16.60 1.76 9.03
N GLU A 305 -15.43 1.95 9.62
CA GLU A 305 -15.24 2.90 10.73
C GLU A 305 -15.48 4.36 10.31
N GLU A 306 -14.93 4.78 9.16
CA GLU A 306 -15.15 6.14 8.63
C GLU A 306 -16.64 6.37 8.33
N CYS A 307 -17.31 5.39 7.75
CA CYS A 307 -18.73 5.48 7.43
C CYS A 307 -19.63 5.46 8.67
N GLU A 308 -19.29 4.66 9.69
CA GLU A 308 -19.98 4.67 10.97
C GLU A 308 -19.80 6.02 11.67
N GLY A 309 -18.58 6.56 11.71
CA GLY A 309 -18.31 7.91 12.25
C GLY A 309 -19.08 9.00 11.49
N PHE A 310 -19.11 8.93 10.16
CA PHE A 310 -19.87 9.85 9.32
C PHE A 310 -21.37 9.79 9.64
N CYS A 311 -21.96 8.59 9.75
CA CYS A 311 -23.39 8.41 10.00
C CYS A 311 -23.83 8.62 11.45
N GLN A 312 -22.89 8.59 12.40
CA GLN A 312 -23.18 8.93 13.80
C GLN A 312 -23.37 10.43 14.02
N ASP A 313 -22.88 11.28 13.10
CA ASP A 313 -23.17 12.71 13.12
C ASP A 313 -24.65 12.97 12.76
N PRO A 314 -25.43 13.63 13.64
CA PRO A 314 -26.81 14.00 13.35
C PRO A 314 -27.00 14.78 12.05
N ALA A 315 -26.00 15.59 11.65
CA ALA A 315 -26.04 16.37 10.42
C ALA A 315 -26.02 15.50 9.15
N ASN A 316 -25.51 14.26 9.25
CA ASN A 316 -25.33 13.35 8.12
C ASN A 316 -26.39 12.24 8.06
N GLN A 317 -27.29 12.16 9.04
CA GLN A 317 -28.29 11.08 9.15
C GLN A 317 -29.19 11.00 7.91
N GLU A 318 -29.62 12.14 7.38
CA GLU A 318 -30.41 12.18 6.16
C GLU A 318 -29.61 11.64 4.95
N THR A 319 -28.32 12.00 4.83
CA THR A 319 -27.43 11.47 3.79
C THR A 319 -27.29 9.95 3.89
N CYS A 320 -27.08 9.43 5.10
CA CYS A 320 -26.95 7.99 5.33
C CYS A 320 -28.27 7.24 5.05
N MET A 321 -29.42 7.79 5.45
CA MET A 321 -30.72 7.18 5.15
C MET A 321 -31.03 7.20 3.65
N ASN A 322 -30.77 8.31 2.96
CA ASN A 322 -30.98 8.38 1.52
C ASN A 322 -30.07 7.41 0.78
N PHE A 323 -28.80 7.31 1.17
CA PHE A 323 -27.87 6.32 0.64
C PHE A 323 -28.37 4.88 0.85
N ALA A 324 -28.83 4.54 2.06
CA ALA A 324 -29.37 3.22 2.36
C ALA A 324 -30.60 2.88 1.51
N LYS A 325 -31.48 3.86 1.24
CA LYS A 325 -32.64 3.68 0.34
C LYS A 325 -32.21 3.50 -1.11
N GLU A 326 -31.32 4.36 -1.58
CA GLU A 326 -30.85 4.38 -2.98
C GLU A 326 -30.18 3.07 -3.37
N HIS A 327 -29.33 2.53 -2.50
CA HIS A 327 -28.64 1.27 -2.75
C HIS A 327 -29.40 0.02 -2.26
N GLY A 328 -30.66 0.19 -1.83
CA GLY A 328 -31.53 -0.90 -1.41
C GLY A 328 -31.00 -1.69 -0.21
N LEU A 329 -30.30 -1.01 0.71
CA LEU A 329 -29.82 -1.56 1.98
C LEU A 329 -30.95 -1.63 3.02
N ILE A 330 -31.99 -0.81 2.85
CA ILE A 330 -33.25 -0.88 3.59
C ILE A 330 -34.42 -1.01 2.63
N SER A 331 -35.45 -1.77 3.00
CA SER A 331 -36.65 -1.88 2.18
C SER A 331 -37.45 -0.58 2.21
N LYS A 332 -38.30 -0.34 1.21
CA LYS A 332 -39.18 0.84 1.19
C LYS A 332 -40.13 0.87 2.39
N GLU A 333 -40.55 -0.30 2.85
CA GLU A 333 -41.44 -0.42 4.00
C GLU A 333 -40.69 -0.15 5.31
N ASP A 334 -39.48 -0.70 5.47
CA ASP A 334 -38.65 -0.42 6.65
C ASP A 334 -38.24 1.05 6.71
N ALA A 335 -37.90 1.64 5.57
CA ALA A 335 -37.64 3.07 5.45
C ALA A 335 -38.84 3.91 5.90
N ARG A 336 -40.06 3.53 5.49
CA ARG A 336 -41.30 4.20 5.92
C ARG A 336 -41.54 4.05 7.42
N MET A 337 -41.37 2.84 7.96
CA MET A 337 -41.49 2.58 9.40
C MET A 337 -40.45 3.35 10.21
N MET A 338 -39.22 3.46 9.72
CA MET A 338 -38.16 4.25 10.37
C MET A 338 -38.45 5.76 10.34
N GLU A 339 -39.00 6.28 9.23
CA GLU A 339 -39.41 7.69 9.13
C GLU A 339 -40.61 8.00 10.04
N GLU A 340 -41.62 7.13 10.06
CA GLU A 340 -42.79 7.27 10.92
C GLU A 340 -42.40 7.17 12.40
N GLY A 341 -41.59 6.15 12.76
CA GLY A 341 -41.05 5.98 14.11
C GLY A 341 -40.15 7.15 14.53
N GLY A 342 -39.35 7.70 13.61
CA GLY A 342 -38.55 8.90 13.87
C GLY A 342 -39.42 10.14 14.16
N ARG A 343 -40.51 10.34 13.41
CA ARG A 343 -41.46 11.44 13.67
C ARG A 343 -42.19 11.28 15.00
N GLU A 344 -42.59 10.06 15.34
CA GLU A 344 -43.20 9.76 16.63
C GLU A 344 -42.22 9.96 17.78
N PHE A 345 -40.96 9.55 17.60
CA PHE A 345 -39.90 9.75 18.56
C PHE A 345 -39.62 11.24 18.80
N SER A 346 -39.42 12.04 17.75
CA SER A 346 -39.22 13.49 17.89
C SER A 346 -40.38 14.15 18.62
N ARG A 347 -41.63 13.79 18.28
CA ARG A 347 -42.82 14.28 18.98
C ARG A 347 -42.84 13.85 20.44
N GLY A 348 -42.46 12.61 20.74
CA GLY A 348 -42.36 12.07 22.09
C GLY A 348 -41.31 12.79 22.93
N MET A 349 -40.18 13.16 22.33
CA MET A 349 -39.12 13.93 22.97
C MET A 349 -39.50 15.40 23.19
N GLU A 350 -40.20 16.04 22.25
CA GLU A 350 -40.74 17.40 22.42
C GLU A 350 -41.79 17.48 23.54
N GLN A 351 -42.56 16.41 23.73
CA GLN A 351 -43.59 16.29 24.76
C GLN A 351 -43.11 15.63 26.05
N ALA A 352 -41.82 15.27 26.12
CA ALA A 352 -41.26 14.59 27.28
C ALA A 352 -41.34 15.49 28.51
N SER A 353 -41.77 14.93 29.65
CA SER A 353 -41.83 15.68 30.90
C SER A 353 -40.41 16.02 31.39
N PRO A 354 -40.24 17.07 32.21
CA PRO A 354 -38.94 17.41 32.80
C PRO A 354 -38.29 16.25 33.56
N GLU A 355 -39.10 15.37 34.15
CA GLU A 355 -38.64 14.18 34.86
C GLU A 355 -38.09 13.10 33.91
N VAL A 356 -38.70 12.92 32.74
CA VAL A 356 -38.18 12.01 31.69
C VAL A 356 -36.85 12.55 31.15
N LEU A 357 -36.75 13.86 30.91
CA LEU A 357 -35.51 14.49 30.46
C LEU A 357 -34.41 14.40 31.51
N SER A 358 -34.75 14.58 32.79
CA SER A 358 -33.82 14.41 33.91
C SER A 358 -33.36 12.96 34.09
N CYS A 359 -34.25 11.99 33.92
CA CYS A 359 -33.91 10.57 33.91
C CYS A 359 -32.91 10.25 32.77
N LEU A 360 -33.19 10.76 31.57
CA LEU A 360 -32.33 10.56 30.41
C LEU A 360 -30.94 11.17 30.64
N GLU A 361 -30.87 12.44 31.05
CA GLU A 361 -29.61 13.13 31.37
C GLU A 361 -28.81 12.39 32.46
N GLY A 362 -29.50 11.84 33.47
CA GLY A 362 -28.86 11.08 34.54
C GLY A 362 -28.28 9.73 34.11
N LYS A 363 -28.82 9.11 33.05
CA LYS A 363 -28.40 7.78 32.58
C LYS A 363 -27.48 7.80 31.36
N VAL A 364 -27.66 8.75 30.43
CA VAL A 364 -26.83 8.84 29.21
C VAL A 364 -25.86 10.02 29.21
N GLY A 365 -25.95 10.89 30.22
CA GLY A 365 -25.14 12.11 30.31
C GLY A 365 -25.74 13.28 29.53
N SER A 366 -25.43 14.50 29.97
CA SER A 366 -26.02 15.74 29.43
C SER A 366 -25.67 16.00 27.97
N GLU A 367 -24.44 15.69 27.54
CA GLU A 367 -24.02 15.88 26.14
C GLU A 367 -24.82 14.99 25.18
N MET A 368 -24.96 13.71 25.50
CA MET A 368 -25.71 12.77 24.66
C MET A 368 -27.22 13.05 24.70
N ALA A 369 -27.76 13.39 25.88
CA ALA A 369 -29.16 13.77 26.02
C ALA A 369 -29.51 14.99 25.16
N GLU A 370 -28.63 16.00 25.09
CA GLU A 370 -28.83 17.15 24.20
C GLU A 370 -28.77 16.78 22.72
N LYS A 371 -27.85 15.90 22.31
CA LYS A 371 -27.81 15.39 20.92
C LYS A 371 -29.11 14.67 20.56
N ILE A 372 -29.65 13.84 21.45
CA ILE A 372 -30.92 13.13 21.25
C ILE A 372 -32.10 14.11 21.16
N LYS A 373 -32.15 15.14 22.02
CA LYS A 373 -33.16 16.22 21.93
C LYS A 373 -33.09 16.95 20.59
N GLN A 374 -31.90 17.09 20.02
CA GLN A 374 -31.66 17.73 18.73
C GLN A 374 -31.91 16.81 17.52
N GLY A 375 -32.38 15.59 17.75
CA GLY A 375 -32.79 14.66 16.69
C GLY A 375 -31.78 13.55 16.38
N ALA A 376 -30.70 13.41 17.17
CA ALA A 376 -29.81 12.27 17.01
C ALA A 376 -30.56 10.95 17.30
N GLN A 377 -30.58 10.04 16.33
CA GLN A 377 -31.09 8.69 16.57
C GLN A 377 -30.33 7.98 17.70
N PRO A 378 -31.04 7.47 18.73
CA PRO A 378 -30.42 6.73 19.81
C PRO A 378 -29.92 5.36 19.31
N THR A 379 -28.77 4.91 19.82
CA THR A 379 -28.31 3.52 19.62
C THR A 379 -29.29 2.55 20.30
N ARG A 380 -29.17 1.25 19.99
CA ARG A 380 -30.04 0.22 20.61
C ARG A 380 -30.00 0.28 22.14
N GLU A 381 -28.81 0.45 22.72
CA GLU A 381 -28.61 0.58 24.17
C GLU A 381 -29.28 1.84 24.74
N ILE A 382 -29.13 2.98 24.07
CA ILE A 382 -29.77 4.24 24.48
C ILE A 382 -31.30 4.15 24.31
N GLY A 383 -31.78 3.44 23.30
CA GLY A 383 -33.20 3.17 23.08
C GLY A 383 -33.86 2.43 24.25
N GLU A 384 -33.14 1.50 24.88
CA GLU A 384 -33.61 0.80 26.08
C GLU A 384 -33.69 1.74 27.29
N VAL A 385 -32.70 2.61 27.46
CA VAL A 385 -32.70 3.65 28.51
C VAL A 385 -33.87 4.61 28.34
N LEU A 386 -34.14 5.06 27.11
CA LEU A 386 -35.29 5.90 26.78
C LEU A 386 -36.59 5.20 27.15
N LYS A 387 -36.77 3.94 26.72
CA LYS A 387 -37.95 3.14 27.05
C LYS A 387 -38.14 3.01 28.56
N GLU A 388 -37.06 2.79 29.31
CA GLU A 388 -37.11 2.72 30.77
C GLU A 388 -37.57 4.04 31.40
N CYS A 389 -36.97 5.18 30.99
CA CYS A 389 -37.34 6.50 31.51
C CYS A 389 -38.80 6.87 31.21
N PHE A 390 -39.30 6.60 30.00
CA PHE A 390 -40.71 6.83 29.64
C PHE A 390 -41.66 5.87 30.40
N SER A 391 -41.27 4.61 30.60
CA SER A 391 -42.08 3.60 31.30
C SER A 391 -42.19 3.86 32.81
N GLN A 392 -41.11 4.31 33.45
CA GLN A 392 -41.12 4.67 34.87
C GLN A 392 -42.13 5.79 35.18
N MET A 393 -42.37 6.68 34.22
CA MET A 393 -43.27 7.83 34.40
C MET A 393 -44.74 7.51 34.02
N GLN A 394 -44.99 6.64 33.02
CA GLN A 394 -46.34 6.12 32.77
C GLN A 394 -46.90 5.32 33.98
N GLY A 395 -46.04 4.60 34.69
CA GLY A 395 -46.41 3.90 35.93
C GLY A 395 -46.79 4.82 37.10
N GLN A 396 -46.33 6.07 37.10
CA GLN A 396 -46.68 7.06 38.14
C GLN A 396 -48.02 7.76 37.84
N GLN A 397 -48.38 7.92 36.56
CA GLN A 397 -49.58 8.66 36.14
C GLN A 397 -50.89 7.85 36.27
N MET A 398 -50.81 6.52 36.31
CA MET A 398 -51.94 5.61 36.59
C MET A 398 -52.22 5.38 38.09
N ARG A 399 -51.48 6.04 38.98
CA ARG A 399 -51.62 5.87 40.45
C ARG A 399 -52.48 6.96 41.11
N GLY A 400 -53.10 7.84 40.32
CA GLY A 400 -53.76 9.07 40.79
C GLY A 400 -55.28 9.17 40.62
N GLN A 401 -55.99 8.11 40.23
CA GLN A 401 -57.45 8.18 40.09
C GLN A 401 -58.12 6.83 40.39
N GLU A 402 -58.34 6.54 41.67
CA GLU A 402 -59.34 5.56 42.10
C GLU A 402 -60.72 6.23 41.99
N GLY A 403 -61.38 6.04 40.86
CA GLY A 403 -62.80 6.32 40.65
C GLY A 403 -63.47 5.07 40.10
N GLU A 404 -64.45 4.55 40.83
CA GLU A 404 -65.20 3.34 40.51
C GLU A 404 -65.67 3.27 39.05
N GLY A 405 -65.39 2.13 38.42
CA GLY A 405 -66.15 1.63 37.28
C GLY A 405 -65.58 1.97 35.91
N SER A 406 -64.52 1.28 35.47
CA SER A 406 -64.26 0.98 34.06
C SER A 406 -63.28 -0.18 33.94
N ARG A 407 -63.71 -1.27 33.28
CA ARG A 407 -62.81 -2.35 32.84
C ARG A 407 -61.84 -1.77 31.79
N PRO A 408 -60.55 -2.17 31.76
CA PRO A 408 -59.65 -1.73 30.70
C PRO A 408 -60.12 -2.34 29.37
N MET A 409 -60.38 -1.48 28.37
CA MET A 409 -60.38 -1.89 26.96
C MET A 409 -58.92 -2.14 26.52
N PRO A 410 -58.64 -3.16 25.70
CA PRO A 410 -57.31 -3.32 25.12
C PRO A 410 -57.05 -2.22 24.06
N PRO A 411 -55.78 -1.82 23.85
CA PRO A 411 -55.44 -0.88 22.79
C PRO A 411 -55.75 -1.49 21.42
N GLU A 412 -56.50 -0.76 20.59
CA GLU A 412 -56.68 -1.10 19.19
C GLU A 412 -55.36 -0.91 18.45
N GLY A 413 -54.86 -1.99 17.82
CA GLY A 413 -53.80 -1.89 16.82
C GLY A 413 -52.74 -2.97 16.85
N PHE A 414 -53.11 -4.25 16.73
CA PHE A 414 -52.35 -5.26 15.97
C PHE A 414 -53.25 -6.49 15.74
N GLY A 415 -53.69 -6.71 14.49
CA GLY A 415 -54.44 -7.91 14.07
C GLY A 415 -55.94 -7.88 14.34
N GLY A 416 -56.73 -7.65 13.28
CA GLY A 416 -58.20 -7.59 13.35
C GLY A 416 -58.87 -8.95 13.60
N CYS A 417 -58.96 -9.37 14.86
CA CYS A 417 -59.97 -10.33 15.30
C CYS A 417 -60.72 -9.78 16.53
N ASN A 418 -62.05 -9.87 16.53
CA ASN A 418 -62.94 -9.21 17.48
C ASN A 418 -63.48 -10.16 18.57
N SER A 419 -63.04 -11.42 18.60
CA SER A 419 -63.36 -12.36 19.67
C SER A 419 -62.28 -13.44 19.84
N PRO A 420 -62.14 -14.02 21.05
CA PRO A 420 -61.19 -15.11 21.32
C PRO A 420 -61.37 -16.32 20.38
N GLU A 421 -62.61 -16.63 20.02
CA GLU A 421 -62.96 -17.74 19.11
C GLU A 421 -62.61 -17.43 17.63
N GLU A 422 -62.47 -16.15 17.27
CA GLU A 422 -62.06 -15.71 15.93
C GLU A 422 -60.52 -15.74 15.78
N CYS A 423 -59.78 -15.39 16.83
CA CYS A 423 -58.32 -15.48 16.81
C CYS A 423 -57.83 -16.95 16.86
N GLU A 424 -58.57 -17.86 17.52
CA GLU A 424 -58.24 -19.29 17.57
C GLU A 424 -58.41 -19.98 16.20
N LYS A 425 -59.27 -19.46 15.33
CA LYS A 425 -59.40 -19.93 13.93
C LYS A 425 -58.28 -19.48 13.01
N PHE A 426 -57.61 -18.37 13.32
CA PHE A 426 -56.48 -17.87 12.55
C PHE A 426 -55.18 -18.63 12.84
N MET A 427 -55.13 -19.34 13.97
CA MET A 427 -54.01 -20.19 14.37
C MET A 427 -54.39 -21.67 14.21
N MET A 428 -54.26 -22.20 12.98
CA MET A 428 -54.27 -23.64 12.73
C MET A 428 -53.15 -24.03 11.74
N PRO A 429 -52.62 -25.26 11.85
CA PRO A 429 -51.25 -25.61 11.49
C PRO A 429 -51.10 -25.98 10.01
N GLY A 430 -49.95 -25.67 9.40
CA GLY A 430 -49.62 -26.23 8.08
C GLY A 430 -48.73 -25.41 7.15
N GLN A 431 -48.16 -24.28 7.57
CA GLN A 431 -47.11 -23.63 6.78
C GLN A 431 -45.77 -23.86 7.47
N GLU A 432 -44.89 -24.61 6.79
CA GLU A 432 -43.48 -24.74 7.16
C GLU A 432 -42.86 -23.34 7.24
N ILE A 433 -42.66 -22.86 8.47
CA ILE A 433 -41.82 -21.69 8.71
C ILE A 433 -40.38 -22.15 8.44
N ARG A 434 -39.77 -21.59 7.40
CA ARG A 434 -38.37 -21.84 7.07
C ARG A 434 -37.49 -21.41 8.26
N PRO A 435 -36.57 -22.27 8.75
CA PRO A 435 -35.75 -21.99 9.93
C PRO A 435 -34.80 -20.80 9.79
N GLU A 436 -34.61 -20.27 8.59
CA GLU A 436 -33.55 -19.31 8.24
C GLU A 436 -33.88 -17.85 8.57
N MET A 437 -35.05 -17.57 9.18
CA MET A 437 -35.49 -16.20 9.51
C MET A 437 -35.56 -15.87 11.00
N MET A 438 -35.18 -16.78 11.89
CA MET A 438 -35.07 -16.45 13.32
C MET A 438 -33.60 -16.21 13.68
N GLY A 439 -33.27 -14.94 13.91
CA GLY A 439 -32.04 -14.58 14.62
C GLY A 439 -32.00 -15.23 16.00
N GLN A 440 -30.80 -15.36 16.58
CA GLN A 440 -30.60 -15.99 17.88
C GLN A 440 -31.53 -15.36 18.93
N PRO A 441 -32.42 -16.15 19.56
CA PRO A 441 -33.29 -15.63 20.61
C PRO A 441 -32.48 -15.28 21.85
N ASP A 442 -32.91 -14.21 22.53
CA ASP A 442 -32.37 -13.83 23.83
C ASP A 442 -32.59 -14.96 24.87
N PRO A 443 -31.60 -15.27 25.73
CA PRO A 443 -31.70 -16.34 26.74
C PRO A 443 -32.90 -16.21 27.70
N GLU A 444 -33.35 -14.99 28.03
CA GLU A 444 -34.51 -14.74 28.88
C GLU A 444 -35.83 -14.94 28.14
N GLN A 445 -35.88 -14.60 26.84
CA GLN A 445 -37.02 -14.91 25.99
C GLN A 445 -37.18 -16.43 25.81
N MET A 446 -36.07 -17.18 25.75
CA MET A 446 -36.13 -18.64 25.68
C MET A 446 -36.59 -19.28 26.98
N ARG A 447 -36.17 -18.79 28.15
CA ARG A 447 -36.66 -19.31 29.44
C ARG A 447 -38.16 -19.15 29.62
N SER A 448 -38.71 -18.05 29.12
CA SER A 448 -40.16 -17.80 29.16
C SER A 448 -40.90 -18.67 28.14
N PHE A 449 -40.32 -18.94 26.98
CA PHE A 449 -40.86 -19.85 25.96
C PHE A 449 -40.83 -21.33 26.41
N GLU A 450 -39.75 -21.75 27.07
CA GLU A 450 -39.57 -23.10 27.62
C GLU A 450 -40.56 -23.42 28.76
N GLN A 451 -41.07 -22.39 29.44
CA GLN A 451 -42.11 -22.55 30.46
C GLN A 451 -43.53 -22.68 29.88
N MET A 452 -43.75 -22.24 28.63
CA MET A 452 -45.08 -22.19 28.01
C MET A 452 -45.28 -23.21 26.86
N ALA A 453 -44.21 -23.85 26.38
CA ALA A 453 -44.29 -24.81 25.28
C ALA A 453 -44.87 -26.19 25.72
N PRO A 454 -45.76 -26.82 24.92
CA PRO A 454 -46.22 -28.19 25.15
C PRO A 454 -45.06 -29.20 25.15
N GLU A 455 -45.15 -30.24 25.96
CA GLU A 455 -44.02 -31.14 26.25
C GLU A 455 -43.55 -31.98 25.04
N GLU A 456 -44.45 -32.25 24.08
CA GLU A 456 -44.11 -32.89 22.81
C GLU A 456 -43.22 -32.00 21.93
N TYR A 457 -43.38 -30.68 22.00
CA TYR A 457 -42.57 -29.73 21.23
C TYR A 457 -41.14 -29.61 21.77
N LYS A 458 -40.99 -29.73 23.11
CA LYS A 458 -39.68 -29.74 23.78
C LYS A 458 -38.87 -30.99 23.44
N GLN A 459 -39.53 -32.14 23.28
CA GLN A 459 -38.83 -33.38 22.90
C GLN A 459 -38.37 -33.35 21.44
N GLN A 460 -39.17 -32.78 20.52
CA GLN A 460 -38.83 -32.79 19.09
C GLN A 460 -37.67 -31.86 18.72
N TYR A 461 -37.56 -30.69 19.35
CA TYR A 461 -36.56 -29.67 18.98
C TYR A 461 -35.50 -29.42 20.06
N GLY A 462 -35.72 -29.87 21.30
CA GLY A 462 -34.82 -29.63 22.42
C GLY A 462 -33.49 -30.37 22.33
N ASP A 463 -33.48 -31.58 21.76
CA ASP A 463 -32.25 -32.37 21.60
C ASP A 463 -31.35 -31.84 20.48
N GLN A 464 -31.96 -31.43 19.36
CA GLN A 464 -31.23 -30.83 18.23
C GLN A 464 -30.60 -29.49 18.63
N TYR A 465 -31.32 -28.67 19.40
CA TYR A 465 -30.82 -27.40 19.90
C TYR A 465 -29.70 -27.57 20.94
N ARG A 466 -29.83 -28.55 21.87
CA ARG A 466 -28.76 -28.89 22.82
C ARG A 466 -27.46 -29.27 22.12
N GLN A 467 -27.54 -30.11 21.10
CA GLN A 467 -26.36 -30.53 20.33
C GLN A 467 -25.69 -29.34 19.64
N GLN A 468 -26.47 -28.43 19.07
CA GLN A 468 -25.95 -27.25 18.39
C GLN A 468 -25.26 -26.27 19.36
N MET A 469 -25.79 -26.12 20.57
CA MET A 469 -25.19 -25.29 21.62
C MET A 469 -23.91 -25.91 22.19
N GLU A 470 -23.87 -27.23 22.38
CA GLU A 470 -22.66 -27.94 22.80
C GLU A 470 -21.54 -27.84 21.75
N GLU A 471 -21.90 -27.88 20.47
CA GLU A 471 -20.95 -27.74 19.35
C GLU A 471 -20.39 -26.31 19.24
N GLN A 472 -21.22 -25.29 19.43
CA GLN A 472 -20.75 -23.90 19.52
C GLN A 472 -19.82 -23.67 20.73
N GLN A 473 -20.16 -24.21 21.90
CA GLN A 473 -19.28 -24.12 23.06
C GLN A 473 -17.94 -24.85 22.84
N ARG A 474 -17.95 -25.99 22.16
CA ARG A 474 -16.72 -26.69 21.76
C ARG A 474 -15.83 -25.84 20.86
N GLN A 475 -16.41 -25.22 19.84
CA GLN A 475 -15.67 -24.34 18.92
C GLN A 475 -15.10 -23.12 19.64
N GLN A 476 -15.84 -22.56 20.59
CA GLN A 476 -15.38 -21.44 21.40
C GLN A 476 -14.24 -21.83 22.35
N TYR A 477 -14.27 -23.05 22.90
CA TYR A 477 -13.22 -23.57 23.78
C TYR A 477 -11.95 -23.95 23.00
N GLU A 478 -12.08 -24.41 21.76
CA GLU A 478 -10.94 -24.69 20.85
C GLU A 478 -10.28 -23.42 20.31
N GLN A 479 -10.98 -22.27 20.33
CA GLN A 479 -10.45 -20.97 19.91
C GLN A 479 -9.81 -20.16 21.06
N GLN A 480 -9.83 -20.64 22.31
CA GLN A 480 -9.11 -19.98 23.39
C GLN A 480 -7.64 -20.40 23.40
N PRO A 481 -6.68 -19.46 23.29
CA PRO A 481 -5.27 -19.79 23.42
C PRO A 481 -4.99 -20.31 24.84
N THR A 482 -4.28 -21.44 24.92
CA THR A 482 -3.88 -22.04 26.21
C THR A 482 -3.05 -21.06 27.03
N GLN A 483 -3.15 -21.16 28.35
CA GLN A 483 -2.46 -20.30 29.33
C GLN A 483 -0.92 -20.25 29.13
N GLU A 484 -0.32 -21.24 28.45
CA GLU A 484 1.09 -21.24 28.05
C GLU A 484 1.43 -20.24 26.93
N GLN A 485 0.48 -19.89 26.05
CA GLN A 485 0.69 -18.89 24.98
C GLN A 485 0.58 -17.44 25.50
N GLN A 486 -0.19 -17.21 26.56
CA GLN A 486 -0.27 -15.87 27.19
C GLN A 486 0.98 -15.49 27.98
N LEU A 487 1.80 -16.46 28.40
CA LEU A 487 3.04 -16.17 29.14
C LEU A 487 4.21 -15.70 28.25
N GLN A 488 4.08 -15.78 26.92
CA GLN A 488 5.13 -15.37 25.96
C GLN A 488 4.91 -13.97 25.37
N LEU A 489 3.75 -13.34 25.62
CA LEU A 489 3.43 -11.98 25.18
C LEU A 489 3.51 -11.01 26.37
N GLY A 490 4.72 -10.76 26.86
CA GLY A 490 4.99 -9.64 27.77
C GLY A 490 5.22 -8.36 26.96
N GLU A 491 4.30 -7.40 27.07
CA GLU A 491 4.43 -6.07 26.44
C GLU A 491 5.64 -5.29 27.03
N PRO A 492 6.44 -4.59 26.20
CA PRO A 492 7.32 -3.56 26.71
C PRO A 492 6.55 -2.26 26.95
N TYR A 493 6.67 -1.77 28.17
CA TYR A 493 6.20 -0.48 28.68
C TYR A 493 6.62 0.68 27.76
N GLN A 494 5.67 1.48 27.26
CA GLN A 494 5.93 2.71 26.51
C GLN A 494 5.97 3.93 27.44
N GLU A 495 7.08 4.66 27.40
CA GLU A 495 7.26 5.97 28.05
C GLU A 495 6.73 7.09 27.12
N PRO A 496 5.99 8.10 27.61
CA PRO A 496 5.38 9.10 26.74
C PRO A 496 6.42 10.10 26.17
N ALA A 497 6.41 10.23 24.84
CA ALA A 497 7.33 11.06 24.07
C ALA A 497 7.11 12.57 24.29
N ARG A 498 8.24 13.27 24.47
CA ARG A 498 8.40 14.73 24.43
C ARG A 498 8.34 15.19 22.96
N GLN A 499 7.52 16.21 22.70
CA GLN A 499 7.41 16.85 21.38
C GLN A 499 8.72 17.58 21.03
N GLU A 500 9.35 17.20 19.91
CA GLU A 500 10.32 18.04 19.20
C GLU A 500 9.79 18.32 17.79
N GLU A 501 9.62 19.61 17.51
CA GLU A 501 9.31 20.14 16.19
C GLU A 501 10.45 19.85 15.22
N THR A 502 10.18 19.15 14.12
CA THR A 502 11.07 19.15 12.96
C THR A 502 10.31 19.61 11.72
N LYS A 503 10.85 20.66 11.10
CA LYS A 503 10.42 21.20 9.81
C LYS A 503 10.83 20.22 8.72
N GLU A 504 9.84 19.69 8.01
CA GLU A 504 10.01 18.84 6.85
C GLU A 504 10.28 19.71 5.61
N SER A 505 11.50 19.64 5.08
CA SER A 505 11.83 20.09 3.73
C SER A 505 11.75 18.89 2.78
N GLN A 506 10.86 18.99 1.79
CA GLN A 506 10.66 18.01 0.72
C GLN A 506 11.97 17.66 -0.02
N PRO A 507 12.25 16.38 -0.31
CA PRO A 507 13.25 16.02 -1.30
C PRO A 507 12.61 15.98 -2.69
N THR A 508 13.07 16.85 -3.57
CA THR A 508 12.81 16.77 -5.01
C THR A 508 13.42 15.49 -5.58
N GLY A 509 12.62 14.72 -6.32
CA GLY A 509 13.02 13.47 -6.94
C GLY A 509 14.27 13.60 -7.81
N PHE A 510 15.35 12.96 -7.37
CA PHE A 510 16.57 12.75 -8.14
C PHE A 510 16.39 11.48 -8.98
N LYS A 511 16.36 11.64 -10.30
CA LYS A 511 16.35 10.53 -11.26
C LYS A 511 17.73 9.87 -11.26
N PHE A 512 17.79 8.58 -10.97
CA PHE A 512 18.98 7.76 -11.22
C PHE A 512 19.20 7.69 -12.74
N GLY A 513 20.29 8.30 -13.21
CA GLY A 513 20.80 8.09 -14.55
C GLY A 513 21.33 6.67 -14.66
N SER A 514 20.94 5.99 -15.75
CA SER A 514 21.37 4.66 -16.17
C SER A 514 22.89 4.59 -16.39
N GLY A 515 23.64 4.41 -15.30
CA GLY A 515 25.09 4.22 -15.30
C GLY A 515 25.57 2.80 -15.68
N GLN A 516 24.76 2.01 -16.39
CA GLN A 516 25.07 0.61 -16.75
C GLN A 516 25.52 0.40 -18.20
N LEU A 517 25.57 1.44 -19.04
CA LEU A 517 26.14 1.34 -20.39
C LEU A 517 27.49 2.05 -20.58
N LEU A 518 27.82 3.02 -19.72
CA LEU A 518 29.10 3.74 -19.82
C LEU A 518 30.28 2.93 -19.27
N GLY A 519 30.07 2.02 -18.31
CA GLY A 519 31.14 1.14 -17.79
C GLY A 519 31.60 0.07 -18.78
N ALA A 520 30.66 -0.54 -19.51
CA ALA A 520 30.96 -1.61 -20.47
C ALA A 520 31.51 -1.09 -21.81
N LEU A 521 31.13 0.13 -22.22
CA LEU A 521 31.69 0.76 -23.41
C LEU A 521 33.07 1.33 -23.13
N VAL A 522 33.33 1.95 -21.97
CA VAL A 522 34.67 2.47 -21.63
C VAL A 522 35.71 1.34 -21.48
N TYR A 523 35.32 0.15 -21.01
CA TYR A 523 36.23 -1.00 -20.91
C TYR A 523 36.54 -1.66 -22.28
N THR A 524 35.55 -1.84 -23.15
CA THR A 524 35.80 -2.37 -24.50
C THR A 524 36.44 -1.32 -25.44
N PHE A 525 36.35 -0.03 -25.09
CA PHE A 525 36.98 1.03 -25.87
C PHE A 525 38.49 1.16 -25.65
N PHE A 526 38.99 0.98 -24.44
CA PHE A 526 40.39 1.28 -24.10
C PHE A 526 41.38 0.12 -24.36
N ASP A 527 40.95 -1.14 -24.29
CA ASP A 527 41.80 -2.31 -24.61
C ASP A 527 42.35 -2.29 -26.05
N LEU A 528 41.65 -1.63 -26.97
CA LEU A 528 42.03 -1.49 -28.38
C LEU A 528 42.96 -0.31 -28.69
N LEU A 529 43.12 0.64 -27.76
CA LEU A 529 43.98 1.82 -28.00
C LEU A 529 45.42 1.62 -27.51
N PHE A 530 45.63 0.77 -26.51
CA PHE A 530 46.93 0.63 -25.86
C PHE A 530 47.36 -0.83 -25.59
N GLY A 531 46.54 -1.81 -25.99
CA GLY A 531 46.91 -3.24 -25.97
C GLY A 531 47.63 -3.68 -27.24
N LYS A 532 48.90 -3.25 -27.41
CA LYS A 532 49.79 -3.52 -28.58
C LYS A 532 49.30 -3.08 -29.96
#